data_AF-A0A0S8EXC6-F1
#
_entry.id   AF-A0A0S8EXC6-F1
#
_cell.length_a   1.000
_cell.length_b   1.000
_cell.length_c   1.000
_cell.angle_alpha   90.00
_cell.angle_beta   90.00
_cell.angle_gamma   90.00
#
_symmetry.space_group_name_H-M   'P 1'
#
loop_
_entity.id
_entity.type
_entity.pdbx_description
1 polymer ?
#
loop_
_entity_poly.entity_id
_entity_poly.type
_entity_poly.pdbx_seq_one_letter_code
_entity_poly.pdbx_strand_id
1 'polypeptide(L)'
;MMRYVLPAAIFAVLVGFFWIGLSKDPSEVPSPFIGKPAPVFSLSELREPEKRVSNEDLRGRPTLLNVWATWCVGCRQEHETLMQLARMNVVPIYGLNYRDDRKDALGWLDRLGDPYVATGYDPEGAAGLDWGVYGAPETFLIDPSGIVIYKHLGPMTLQVWQDEFMPRIQSMNGRGG
;
A
#
# COMPACT_ATOMS: atom_id res chain seq x y z
N MET A 1 -26.16 31.36 -38.13
CA MET A 1 -26.37 30.26 -37.15
C MET A 1 -25.15 29.34 -36.99
N MET A 2 -24.47 28.90 -38.06
CA MET A 2 -23.36 27.91 -37.99
C MET A 2 -22.16 28.29 -37.09
N ARG A 3 -21.91 29.60 -36.90
CA ARG A 3 -20.76 30.14 -36.15
C ARG A 3 -20.79 29.82 -34.64
N TYR A 4 -21.96 29.53 -34.08
CA TYR A 4 -22.13 29.14 -32.68
C TYR A 4 -22.36 27.63 -32.48
N VAL A 5 -22.69 26.91 -33.56
CA VAL A 5 -22.90 25.45 -33.54
C VAL A 5 -21.57 24.72 -33.44
N LEU A 6 -20.54 25.19 -34.15
CA LEU A 6 -19.22 24.55 -34.14
C LEU A 6 -18.53 24.61 -32.76
N PRO A 7 -18.47 25.76 -32.04
CA PRO A 7 -17.92 25.80 -30.69
C PRO A 7 -18.73 24.97 -29.68
N ALA A 8 -20.06 24.95 -29.81
CA ALA A 8 -20.94 24.17 -28.93
C ALA A 8 -20.74 22.66 -29.12
N ALA A 9 -20.56 22.20 -30.35
CA ALA A 9 -20.27 20.81 -30.65
C ALA A 9 -18.90 20.38 -30.08
N ILE A 10 -17.86 21.22 -30.24
CA ILE A 10 -16.54 20.97 -29.65
C ILE A 10 -16.63 20.90 -28.12
N PHE A 11 -17.37 21.82 -27.50
CA PHE A 11 -17.58 21.81 -26.05
C PHE A 11 -18.29 20.52 -25.59
N ALA A 12 -19.34 20.08 -26.28
CA ALA A 12 -20.04 18.85 -25.97
C ALA A 12 -19.13 17.60 -26.09
N VAL A 13 -18.26 17.55 -27.09
CA VAL A 13 -17.27 16.48 -27.25
C VAL A 13 -16.26 16.48 -26.10
N LEU A 14 -15.78 17.66 -25.68
CA LEU A 14 -14.85 17.78 -24.56
C LEU A 14 -15.51 17.37 -23.23
N VAL A 15 -16.76 17.77 -22.99
CA VAL A 15 -17.54 17.34 -21.82
C VAL A 15 -17.73 15.82 -21.81
N GLY A 16 -18.06 15.22 -22.96
CA GLY A 16 -18.17 13.77 -23.09
C GLY A 16 -16.85 13.06 -22.77
N PHE A 17 -15.72 13.55 -23.30
CA PHE A 17 -14.39 13.03 -22.99
C PHE A 17 -14.04 13.17 -21.51
N PHE A 18 -14.32 14.32 -20.90
CA PHE A 18 -14.08 14.56 -19.48
C PHE A 18 -14.92 13.67 -18.59
N TRP A 19 -16.20 13.45 -18.94
CA TRP A 19 -17.08 12.57 -18.19
C TRP A 19 -16.57 11.12 -18.18
N ILE A 20 -16.09 10.63 -19.33
CA ILE A 20 -15.48 9.31 -19.45
C ILE A 20 -14.16 9.22 -18.65
N GLY A 21 -13.36 10.29 -18.65
CA GLY A 21 -12.12 10.34 -17.86
C GLY A 21 -12.36 10.36 -16.34
N LEU A 22 -13.32 11.15 -15.87
CA LEU A 22 -13.66 11.31 -14.44
C LEU A 22 -14.41 10.12 -13.84
N SER A 23 -14.99 9.26 -14.67
CA SER A 23 -15.70 8.04 -14.23
C SER A 23 -14.79 6.82 -14.11
N LYS A 24 -13.49 6.94 -14.44
CA LYS A 24 -12.52 5.89 -14.18
C LYS A 24 -12.04 5.93 -12.74
N ASP A 25 -11.98 4.77 -12.11
CA ASP A 25 -11.54 4.61 -10.74
C ASP A 25 -10.04 4.91 -10.61
N PRO A 26 -9.62 5.93 -9.84
CA PRO A 26 -8.21 6.29 -9.68
C PRO A 26 -7.36 5.20 -9.02
N SER A 27 -7.99 4.17 -8.44
CA SER A 27 -7.33 3.04 -7.77
C SER A 27 -6.75 2.01 -8.75
N GLU A 28 -7.09 2.06 -10.05
CA GLU A 28 -6.62 1.08 -11.05
C GLU A 28 -5.21 1.35 -11.61
N VAL A 29 -4.39 2.23 -11.02
CA VAL A 29 -3.01 2.42 -11.49
C VAL A 29 -2.25 1.10 -11.30
N PRO A 30 -1.92 0.35 -12.38
CA PRO A 30 -1.36 -0.98 -12.23
C PRO A 30 0.04 -0.84 -11.66
N SER A 31 0.30 -1.46 -10.51
CA SER A 31 1.64 -1.51 -9.96
C SER A 31 2.58 -2.19 -10.96
N PRO A 32 3.71 -1.57 -11.33
CA PRO A 32 4.65 -2.17 -12.28
C PRO A 32 5.34 -3.42 -11.74
N PHE A 33 5.11 -3.75 -10.47
CA PHE A 33 5.73 -4.86 -9.75
C PHE A 33 4.84 -6.09 -9.58
N ILE A 34 3.58 -6.08 -10.02
CA ILE A 34 2.74 -7.29 -9.96
C ILE A 34 3.40 -8.40 -10.78
N GLY A 35 3.67 -9.54 -10.13
CA GLY A 35 4.35 -10.70 -10.70
C GLY A 35 5.88 -10.58 -10.76
N LYS A 36 6.47 -9.55 -10.13
CA LYS A 36 7.94 -9.36 -10.05
C LYS A 36 8.45 -9.52 -8.62
N PRO A 37 9.74 -9.85 -8.43
CA PRO A 37 10.36 -9.80 -7.12
C PRO A 37 10.18 -8.43 -6.47
N ALA A 38 9.90 -8.45 -5.16
CA ALA A 38 9.91 -7.25 -4.33
C ALA A 38 11.24 -6.49 -4.50
N PRO A 39 11.22 -5.18 -4.80
CA PRO A 39 12.44 -4.37 -4.91
C PRO A 39 13.30 -4.48 -3.66
N VAL A 40 14.61 -4.61 -3.85
CA VAL A 40 15.55 -4.87 -2.76
C VAL A 40 15.67 -3.63 -1.89
N PHE A 41 15.47 -3.79 -0.58
CA PHE A 41 15.71 -2.77 0.42
C PHE A 41 16.35 -3.40 1.66
N SER A 42 17.05 -2.55 2.40
CA SER A 42 17.45 -2.86 3.76
C SER A 42 17.42 -1.55 4.53
N LEU A 43 16.51 -1.43 5.49
CA LEU A 43 16.27 -0.20 6.25
C LEU A 43 16.52 -0.45 7.72
N SER A 44 16.91 0.59 8.46
CA SER A 44 16.98 0.51 9.92
C SER A 44 15.56 0.35 10.46
N GLU A 45 15.39 -0.52 11.46
CA GLU A 45 14.10 -0.69 12.13
C GLU A 45 13.72 0.61 12.88
N LEU A 46 12.43 0.89 13.00
CA LEU A 46 11.89 2.14 13.53
C LEU A 46 12.08 2.28 15.06
N ARG A 47 11.87 1.21 15.83
CA ARG A 47 12.04 1.16 17.30
C ARG A 47 13.48 0.82 17.70
N GLU A 48 14.15 -0.06 16.95
CA GLU A 48 15.48 -0.59 17.24
C GLU A 48 16.45 -0.27 16.07
N PRO A 49 17.03 0.95 16.00
CA PRO A 49 17.81 1.43 14.85
C PRO A 49 19.01 0.55 14.46
N GLU A 50 19.53 -0.23 15.39
CA GLU A 50 20.61 -1.22 15.22
C GLU A 50 20.18 -2.48 14.47
N LYS A 51 18.87 -2.79 14.47
CA LYS A 51 18.28 -3.86 13.68
C LYS A 51 17.92 -3.36 12.29
N ARG A 52 17.74 -4.31 11.36
CA ARG A 52 17.30 -4.01 10.00
C ARG A 52 16.04 -4.78 9.65
N VAL A 53 15.25 -4.16 8.79
CA VAL A 53 14.15 -4.79 8.06
C VAL A 53 14.55 -4.85 6.60
N SER A 54 14.42 -6.02 5.97
CA SER A 54 14.79 -6.26 4.57
C SER A 54 13.84 -7.23 3.88
N ASN A 55 14.08 -7.51 2.60
CA ASN A 55 13.28 -8.45 1.81
C ASN A 55 13.27 -9.86 2.38
N GLU A 56 14.31 -10.26 3.10
CA GLU A 56 14.40 -11.55 3.77
C GLU A 56 13.27 -11.74 4.79
N ASP A 57 12.86 -10.68 5.48
CA ASP A 57 11.76 -10.70 6.45
C ASP A 57 10.39 -10.91 5.79
N LEU A 58 10.29 -10.61 4.49
CA LEU A 58 9.05 -10.69 3.71
C LEU A 58 8.86 -12.05 3.01
N ARG A 59 9.81 -13.00 3.20
CA ARG A 59 9.80 -14.33 2.57
C ARG A 59 9.32 -15.43 3.52
N GLY A 60 9.05 -16.61 2.97
CA GLY A 60 8.71 -17.83 3.71
C GLY A 60 7.23 -18.01 4.02
N ARG A 61 6.44 -16.93 4.02
CA ARG A 61 4.98 -16.94 4.17
C ARG A 61 4.35 -15.73 3.47
N PRO A 62 3.06 -15.78 3.12
CA PRO A 62 2.37 -14.60 2.59
C PRO A 62 2.48 -13.45 3.58
N THR A 63 2.83 -12.25 3.11
CA THR A 63 3.17 -11.11 3.96
C THR A 63 2.59 -9.82 3.38
N LEU A 64 2.14 -8.91 4.26
CA LEU A 64 1.79 -7.54 3.90
C LEU A 64 2.96 -6.60 4.15
N LEU A 65 3.23 -5.71 3.20
CA LEU A 65 4.04 -4.51 3.41
C LEU A 65 3.12 -3.29 3.30
N ASN A 66 2.86 -2.62 4.42
CA ASN A 66 2.02 -1.43 4.48
C ASN A 66 2.90 -0.18 4.58
N VAL A 67 2.71 0.73 3.64
CA VAL A 67 3.41 2.01 3.56
C VAL A 67 2.58 3.07 4.26
N TRP A 68 3.17 3.70 5.28
CA TRP A 68 2.45 4.63 6.14
C TRP A 68 3.33 5.77 6.61
N ALA A 69 2.71 6.85 7.08
CA ALA A 69 3.39 7.99 7.69
C ALA A 69 2.43 8.76 8.62
N THR A 70 2.97 9.54 9.56
CA THR A 70 2.15 10.32 10.51
C THR A 70 1.42 11.49 9.86
N TRP A 71 1.96 12.05 8.77
CA TRP A 71 1.32 13.13 7.99
C TRP A 71 0.14 12.65 7.14
N CYS A 72 -0.05 11.34 7.02
CA CYS A 72 -1.02 10.72 6.14
C CYS A 72 -2.37 10.50 6.84
N VAL A 73 -3.39 11.25 6.42
CA VAL A 73 -4.75 11.14 6.98
C VAL A 73 -5.37 9.77 6.73
N GLY A 74 -5.15 9.17 5.55
CA GLY A 74 -5.63 7.83 5.23
C GLY A 74 -5.02 6.75 6.14
N CYS A 75 -3.76 6.93 6.54
CA CYS A 75 -3.04 6.04 7.44
C CYS A 75 -3.68 6.05 8.85
N ARG A 76 -4.20 7.20 9.29
CA ARG A 76 -5.03 7.29 10.50
C ARG A 76 -6.31 6.46 10.39
N GLN A 77 -6.97 6.52 9.24
CA GLN A 77 -8.25 5.86 9.00
C GLN A 77 -8.11 4.34 8.95
N GLU A 78 -7.05 3.83 8.34
CA GLU A 78 -6.82 2.38 8.24
C GLU A 78 -6.26 1.73 9.51
N HIS A 79 -5.68 2.51 10.43
CA HIS A 79 -4.93 1.98 11.58
C HIS A 79 -5.74 1.00 12.41
N GLU A 80 -7.01 1.31 12.67
CA GLU A 80 -7.89 0.41 13.41
C GLU A 80 -8.13 -0.91 12.67
N THR A 81 -8.32 -0.85 11.34
CA THR A 81 -8.41 -2.06 10.50
C THR A 81 -7.14 -2.88 10.61
N LEU A 82 -5.95 -2.26 10.45
CA LEU A 82 -4.67 -2.97 10.55
C LEU A 82 -4.49 -3.64 11.92
N MET A 83 -4.91 -2.98 13.01
CA MET A 83 -4.91 -3.58 14.34
C MET A 83 -5.84 -4.80 14.43
N GLN A 84 -7.00 -4.77 13.79
CA GLN A 84 -7.89 -5.93 13.70
C GLN A 84 -7.26 -7.06 12.87
N LEU A 85 -6.63 -6.74 11.73
CA LEU A 85 -5.94 -7.73 10.89
C LEU A 85 -4.78 -8.39 11.65
N ALA A 86 -3.97 -7.61 12.36
CA ALA A 86 -2.88 -8.11 13.18
C ALA A 86 -3.37 -9.07 14.28
N ARG A 87 -4.53 -8.79 14.90
CA ARG A 87 -5.16 -9.69 15.88
C ARG A 87 -5.68 -10.98 15.26
N MET A 88 -6.21 -10.93 14.04
CA MET A 88 -6.63 -12.14 13.31
C MET A 88 -5.43 -13.01 12.92
N ASN A 89 -4.25 -12.40 12.77
CA ASN A 89 -2.98 -13.09 12.55
C ASN A 89 -3.00 -14.06 11.35
N VAL A 90 -3.71 -13.69 10.28
CA VAL A 90 -3.79 -14.48 9.04
C VAL A 90 -2.47 -14.39 8.26
N VAL A 91 -1.90 -13.18 8.19
CA VAL A 91 -0.60 -12.89 7.59
C VAL A 91 0.10 -11.82 8.44
N PRO A 92 1.45 -11.85 8.56
CA PRO A 92 2.19 -10.77 9.18
C PRO A 92 2.05 -9.46 8.38
N ILE A 93 2.10 -8.35 9.11
CA ILE A 93 2.12 -7.01 8.55
C ILE A 93 3.47 -6.38 8.89
N TYR A 94 4.22 -5.97 7.87
CA TYR A 94 5.42 -5.16 8.02
C TYR A 94 5.11 -3.72 7.62
N GLY A 95 5.68 -2.78 8.37
CA GLY A 95 5.56 -1.36 8.08
C GLY A 95 6.71 -0.86 7.21
N LEU A 96 6.41 0.08 6.31
CA LEU A 96 7.39 0.96 5.69
C LEU A 96 7.01 2.40 6.08
N ASN A 97 7.71 2.96 7.06
CA ASN A 97 7.48 4.33 7.51
C ASN A 97 8.16 5.29 6.53
N TYR A 98 7.36 5.98 5.72
CA TYR A 98 7.78 6.64 4.49
C TYR A 98 7.82 8.16 4.65
N ARG A 99 9.01 8.75 4.47
CA ARG A 99 9.23 10.21 4.53
C ARG A 99 8.61 10.86 5.75
N ASP A 100 8.99 10.37 6.91
CA ASP A 100 8.38 10.71 8.18
C ASP A 100 9.43 10.96 9.25
N ASP A 101 9.04 11.66 10.32
CA ASP A 101 9.90 11.85 11.48
C ASP A 101 9.80 10.64 12.41
N ARG A 102 10.96 10.06 12.76
CA ARG A 102 11.03 8.87 13.62
C ARG A 102 10.32 9.06 14.95
N LYS A 103 10.47 10.23 15.60
CA LYS A 103 9.89 10.47 16.92
C LYS A 103 8.36 10.54 16.82
N ASP A 104 7.85 11.18 15.77
CA ASP A 104 6.41 11.26 15.55
C ASP A 104 5.82 9.88 15.23
N ALA A 105 6.49 9.10 14.38
CA ALA A 105 6.11 7.73 14.05
C ALA A 105 6.09 6.81 15.28
N LEU A 106 7.11 6.88 16.14
CA LEU A 106 7.13 6.13 17.40
C LEU A 106 6.00 6.57 18.33
N GLY A 107 5.80 7.88 18.49
CA GLY A 107 4.71 8.41 19.30
C GLY A 107 3.33 8.01 18.76
N TRP A 108 3.18 7.83 17.45
CA TRP A 108 1.96 7.31 16.84
C TRP A 108 1.68 5.87 17.27
N LEU A 109 2.66 4.97 17.12
CA LEU A 109 2.52 3.56 17.48
C LEU A 109 2.32 3.36 18.98
N ASP A 110 2.99 4.17 19.81
CA ASP A 110 2.82 4.10 21.27
C ASP A 110 1.41 4.52 21.71
N ARG A 111 0.76 5.45 21.00
CA ARG A 111 -0.59 5.92 21.33
C ARG A 111 -1.70 5.07 20.75
N LEU A 112 -1.52 4.51 19.56
CA LEU A 112 -2.57 3.80 18.83
C LEU A 112 -2.41 2.28 18.82
N GLY A 113 -1.29 1.80 19.35
CA GLY A 113 -0.89 0.41 19.21
C GLY A 113 -0.13 0.17 17.90
N ASP A 114 0.57 -0.96 17.89
CA ASP A 114 1.49 -1.34 16.82
C ASP A 114 0.96 -2.61 16.15
N PRO A 115 0.43 -2.53 14.91
CA PRO A 115 -0.03 -3.69 14.17
C PRO A 115 1.12 -4.43 13.47
N TYR A 116 2.34 -3.90 13.50
CA TYR A 116 3.45 -4.36 12.68
C TYR A 116 4.34 -5.35 13.43
N VAL A 117 4.86 -6.34 12.69
CA VAL A 117 5.92 -7.24 13.19
C VAL A 117 7.23 -6.46 13.34
N ALA A 118 7.54 -5.64 12.35
CA ALA A 118 8.65 -4.68 12.34
C ALA A 118 8.34 -3.58 11.33
N THR A 119 8.92 -2.39 11.53
CA THR A 119 8.77 -1.26 10.59
C THR A 119 10.13 -0.79 10.10
N GLY A 120 10.34 -0.81 8.79
CA GLY A 120 11.50 -0.17 8.16
C GLY A 120 11.31 1.35 8.14
N TYR A 121 12.32 2.10 8.58
CA TYR A 121 12.33 3.57 8.56
C TYR A 121 12.98 4.10 7.27
N ASP A 122 12.19 4.73 6.40
CA ASP A 122 12.61 5.28 5.11
C ASP A 122 12.42 6.82 5.09
N PRO A 123 13.28 7.59 5.78
CA PRO A 123 13.11 9.04 5.92
C PRO A 123 13.20 9.79 4.59
N GLU A 124 13.99 9.28 3.64
CA GLU A 124 14.19 9.96 2.35
C GLU A 124 13.24 9.44 1.26
N GLY A 125 12.55 8.34 1.53
CA GLY A 125 11.63 7.72 0.60
C GLY A 125 12.32 6.97 -0.54
N ALA A 126 13.59 6.56 -0.36
CA ALA A 126 14.37 5.91 -1.40
C ALA A 126 13.84 4.49 -1.67
N ALA A 127 13.56 3.74 -0.60
CA ALA A 127 12.95 2.42 -0.72
C ALA A 127 11.52 2.54 -1.27
N GLY A 128 10.72 3.49 -0.78
CA GLY A 128 9.40 3.74 -1.33
C GLY A 128 9.44 4.05 -2.84
N LEU A 129 10.40 4.87 -3.29
CA LEU A 129 10.57 5.16 -4.71
C LEU A 129 10.86 3.89 -5.54
N ASP A 130 11.76 3.03 -5.07
CA ASP A 130 12.07 1.75 -5.74
C ASP A 130 10.85 0.82 -5.80
N TRP A 131 9.96 0.92 -4.81
CA TRP A 131 8.68 0.22 -4.76
C TRP A 131 7.57 0.88 -5.60
N GLY A 132 7.86 1.99 -6.26
CA GLY A 132 6.87 2.76 -7.02
C GLY A 132 5.77 3.33 -6.12
N VAL A 133 6.12 3.65 -4.88
CA VAL A 133 5.27 4.39 -3.93
C VAL A 133 5.32 5.85 -4.32
N TYR A 134 4.15 6.46 -4.40
CA TYR A 134 4.01 7.89 -4.66
C TYR A 134 3.10 8.57 -3.63
N GLY A 135 2.45 7.80 -2.76
CA GLY A 135 1.70 8.30 -1.62
C GLY A 135 1.60 7.30 -0.48
N ALA A 136 0.80 7.66 0.52
CA ALA A 136 0.40 6.77 1.60
C ALA A 136 -1.10 6.99 1.89
N PRO A 137 -1.83 5.96 2.34
CA PRO A 137 -1.34 4.60 2.53
C PRO A 137 -1.34 3.79 1.23
N GLU A 138 -0.40 2.86 1.12
CA GLU A 138 -0.34 1.86 0.06
C GLU A 138 0.00 0.51 0.71
N THR A 139 -0.65 -0.58 0.27
CA THR A 139 -0.40 -1.92 0.85
C THR A 139 -0.06 -2.92 -0.24
N PHE A 140 1.07 -3.60 -0.08
CA PHE A 140 1.51 -4.66 -0.97
C PHE A 140 1.27 -6.04 -0.34
N LEU A 141 0.78 -6.98 -1.13
CA LEU A 141 0.72 -8.39 -0.78
C LEU A 141 1.85 -9.13 -1.49
N ILE A 142 2.66 -9.84 -0.70
CA ILE A 142 3.86 -10.53 -1.12
C ILE A 142 3.68 -12.02 -0.85
N ASP A 143 4.04 -12.86 -1.82
CA ASP A 143 3.97 -14.31 -1.68
C ASP A 143 5.17 -14.89 -0.90
N PRO A 144 5.14 -16.18 -0.52
CA PRO A 144 6.25 -16.80 0.22
C PRO A 144 7.62 -16.76 -0.48
N SER A 145 7.65 -16.61 -1.81
CA SER A 145 8.89 -16.53 -2.58
C SER A 145 9.45 -15.10 -2.67
N GLY A 146 8.72 -14.10 -2.15
CA GLY A 146 9.10 -12.69 -2.20
C GLY A 146 8.66 -11.97 -3.47
N ILE A 147 7.65 -12.51 -4.18
CA ILE A 147 7.05 -11.87 -5.35
C ILE A 147 5.87 -11.01 -4.92
N VAL A 148 5.78 -9.78 -5.45
CA VAL A 148 4.62 -8.91 -5.24
C VAL A 148 3.47 -9.42 -6.09
N ILE A 149 2.38 -9.84 -5.45
CA ILE A 149 1.21 -10.39 -6.14
C ILE A 149 0.04 -9.41 -6.22
N TYR A 150 0.05 -8.38 -5.35
CA TYR A 150 -0.98 -7.35 -5.35
C TYR A 150 -0.48 -6.05 -4.72
N LYS A 151 -1.06 -4.93 -5.16
CA LYS A 151 -0.88 -3.60 -4.57
C LYS A 151 -2.27 -2.97 -4.46
N HIS A 152 -2.59 -2.49 -3.26
CA HIS A 152 -3.77 -1.69 -2.98
C HIS A 152 -3.34 -0.24 -2.72
N LEU A 153 -4.10 0.70 -3.27
CA LEU A 153 -3.90 2.13 -3.09
C LEU A 153 -5.02 2.70 -2.24
N GLY A 154 -4.67 3.39 -1.15
CA GLY A 154 -5.64 3.97 -0.23
C GLY A 154 -5.86 3.13 1.03
N PRO A 155 -6.75 3.61 1.93
CA PRO A 155 -6.89 3.05 3.27
C PRO A 155 -7.39 1.61 3.27
N MET A 156 -6.70 0.75 4.02
CA MET A 156 -7.17 -0.61 4.28
C MET A 156 -8.49 -0.60 5.05
N THR A 157 -9.52 -1.24 4.47
CA THR A 157 -10.81 -1.52 5.13
C THR A 157 -11.06 -3.01 5.22
N LEU A 158 -11.96 -3.44 6.10
CA LEU A 158 -12.35 -4.85 6.15
C LEU A 158 -12.97 -5.34 4.84
N GLN A 159 -13.67 -4.47 4.11
CA GLN A 159 -14.22 -4.82 2.81
C GLN A 159 -13.10 -5.08 1.79
N VAL A 160 -12.15 -4.14 1.67
CA VAL A 160 -10.94 -4.31 0.82
C VAL A 160 -10.20 -5.59 1.19
N TRP A 161 -10.02 -5.85 2.50
CA TRP A 161 -9.37 -7.06 2.97
C TRP A 161 -10.09 -8.34 2.48
N GLN A 162 -11.42 -8.40 2.62
CA GLN A 162 -12.21 -9.56 2.23
C GLN A 162 -12.31 -9.73 0.71
N ASP A 163 -12.50 -8.63 -0.03
CA ASP A 163 -12.78 -8.67 -1.46
C ASP A 163 -11.48 -8.80 -2.28
N GLU A 164 -10.38 -8.20 -1.82
CA GLU A 164 -9.14 -8.11 -2.60
C GLU A 164 -8.03 -9.00 -2.06
N PHE A 165 -7.81 -9.06 -0.73
CA PHE A 165 -6.65 -9.75 -0.17
C PHE A 165 -6.93 -11.22 0.12
N MET A 166 -8.03 -11.54 0.81
CA MET A 166 -8.34 -12.90 1.24
C MET A 166 -8.41 -13.93 0.10
N PRO A 167 -9.05 -13.66 -1.06
CA PRO A 167 -9.09 -14.62 -2.16
C PRO A 167 -7.68 -14.93 -2.70
N ARG A 168 -6.81 -13.91 -2.74
CA ARG A 168 -5.41 -14.06 -3.19
C ARG A 168 -4.61 -14.89 -2.20
N ILE A 169 -4.75 -14.63 -0.90
CA ILE A 169 -4.10 -15.40 0.18
C ILE A 169 -4.52 -16.87 0.13
N GLN A 170 -5.82 -17.15 0.01
CA GLN A 170 -6.34 -18.51 -0.09
C GLN A 170 -5.81 -19.24 -1.34
N SER A 171 -5.71 -18.53 -2.47
CA SER A 171 -5.18 -19.12 -3.71
C SER A 171 -3.70 -19.53 -3.63
N MET A 172 -2.91 -18.86 -2.78
CA MET A 172 -1.50 -19.23 -2.54
C MET A 172 -1.40 -20.49 -1.69
N ASN A 173 -2.20 -20.57 -0.63
CA ASN A 173 -2.20 -21.72 0.27
C ASN A 173 -2.72 -23.00 -0.41
N GLY A 174 -3.65 -22.86 -1.37
CA GLY A 174 -4.17 -23.98 -2.16
C GLY A 174 -3.22 -24.54 -3.22
N ARG A 175 -2.10 -23.86 -3.54
CA ARG A 175 -1.09 -24.32 -4.52
C ARG A 175 0.06 -25.12 -3.89
N GLY A 176 0.06 -25.28 -2.57
CA GLY A 176 1.08 -26.01 -1.81
C GLY A 176 0.63 -27.39 -1.30
N GLY A 177 -0.47 -27.94 -1.83
CA GLY A 177 -1.01 -29.27 -1.50
C GLY A 177 -0.80 -30.27 -2.62
#